data_AF-A0A366M3Q3-F1
#
_entry.id   AF-A0A366M3Q3-F1
#
_cell.length_a   1.000
_cell.length_b   1.000
_cell.length_c   1.000
_cell.angle_alpha   90.00
_cell.angle_beta   90.00
_cell.angle_gamma   90.00
#
_symmetry.space_group_name_H-M   'P 1'
#
loop_
_entity.id
_entity.type
_entity.pdbx_description
1 polymer ?
#
loop_
_entity_poly.entity_id
_entity_poly.type
_entity_poly.pdbx_seq_one_letter_code
_entity_poly.pdbx_strand_id
1 'polypeptide(L)'
;MALMVQIAKIGTGGWLRIWDDCDETSTGVHVSRTDFTRWLTAVKEGKFAPDRYKDLLRLHIGDLIAGPRSYIVTTGDSWSRFVLEARRGAYDEFRTRM
;
A
#
# COMPACT_ATOMS: atom_id res chain seq x y z
N MET A 1 10.20 -9.23 5.11
CA MET A 1 9.39 -8.09 5.58
C MET A 1 9.66 -6.89 4.71
N ALA A 2 8.91 -6.87 3.62
CA ALA A 2 8.87 -5.78 2.67
C ALA A 2 7.42 -5.58 2.26
N LEU A 3 7.02 -4.32 2.22
CA LEU A 3 5.74 -3.93 1.67
C LEU A 3 5.83 -3.93 0.14
N MET A 4 4.99 -4.73 -0.49
CA MET A 4 5.03 -5.04 -1.91
C MET A 4 3.87 -4.36 -2.64
N VAL A 5 4.12 -3.93 -3.87
CA VAL A 5 3.12 -3.37 -4.78
C VAL A 5 3.22 -4.11 -6.11
N GLN A 6 2.09 -4.54 -6.66
CA GLN A 6 2.03 -5.15 -7.99
C GLN A 6 0.74 -4.76 -8.72
N ILE A 7 0.74 -4.88 -10.05
CA ILE A 7 -0.50 -4.79 -10.84
C ILE A 7 -1.41 -5.95 -10.44
N ALA A 8 -2.65 -5.63 -10.07
CA ALA A 8 -3.61 -6.64 -9.71
C ALA A 8 -4.04 -7.45 -10.94
N LYS A 9 -4.15 -8.77 -10.80
CA LYS A 9 -4.70 -9.64 -11.87
C LYS A 9 -6.22 -9.49 -12.04
N ILE A 10 -6.88 -8.74 -11.16
CA ILE A 10 -8.31 -8.46 -11.23
C ILE A 10 -8.56 -7.15 -12.02
N GLY A 11 -9.53 -7.18 -12.94
CA GLY A 11 -9.95 -6.00 -13.72
C GLY A 11 -9.06 -5.60 -14.90
N THR A 12 -9.26 -4.39 -15.42
CA THR A 12 -8.66 -3.84 -16.66
C THR A 12 -7.24 -3.25 -16.48
N GLY A 13 -6.46 -3.72 -15.49
CA GLY A 13 -5.12 -3.17 -15.21
C GLY A 13 -5.11 -1.80 -14.51
N GLY A 14 -6.28 -1.31 -14.09
CA GLY A 14 -6.43 -0.07 -13.31
C GLY A 14 -6.27 -0.25 -11.79
N TRP A 15 -6.01 -1.47 -11.33
CA TRP A 15 -5.93 -1.84 -9.93
C TRP A 15 -4.53 -2.35 -9.57
N LEU A 16 -4.11 -2.06 -8.34
CA LEU A 16 -2.89 -2.53 -7.74
C LEU A 16 -3.23 -3.39 -6.54
N ARG A 17 -2.39 -4.39 -6.28
CA ARG A 17 -2.41 -5.18 -5.04
C ARG A 17 -1.23 -4.76 -4.18
N ILE A 18 -1.49 -4.52 -2.90
CA ILE A 18 -0.49 -4.14 -1.92
C ILE A 18 -0.58 -5.08 -0.72
N TRP A 19 0.55 -5.61 -0.26
CA TRP A 19 0.63 -6.53 0.88
C TRP A 19 2.02 -6.45 1.52
N ASP A 20 2.15 -6.97 2.75
CA ASP A 20 3.47 -7.23 3.33
C ASP A 20 3.84 -8.70 3.10
N ASP A 21 5.07 -8.99 2.66
CA ASP A 21 5.52 -10.34 2.32
C ASP A 21 5.45 -11.34 3.49
N CYS A 22 5.44 -10.87 4.74
CA CYS A 22 5.27 -11.74 5.90
C CYS A 22 3.82 -11.91 6.36
N ASP A 23 2.88 -11.13 5.83
CA ASP A 23 1.46 -11.30 6.17
C ASP A 23 0.90 -12.46 5.36
N GLU A 24 1.30 -13.68 5.72
CA GLU A 24 0.85 -14.93 5.11
C GLU A 24 -0.67 -15.11 5.21
N THR A 25 -1.31 -14.40 6.14
CA THR A 25 -2.76 -14.44 6.37
C THR A 25 -3.55 -13.50 5.44
N SER A 26 -2.86 -12.62 4.73
CA SER A 26 -3.47 -11.58 3.91
C SER A 26 -3.21 -11.81 2.44
N THR A 27 -4.27 -11.82 1.65
CA THR A 27 -4.19 -11.70 0.20
C THR A 27 -3.86 -10.27 -0.25
N GLY A 28 -3.53 -9.36 0.67
CA GLY A 28 -3.30 -7.94 0.37
C GLY A 28 -4.58 -7.15 0.17
N VAL A 29 -4.42 -5.85 0.02
CA VAL A 29 -5.48 -4.90 -0.30
C VAL A 29 -5.39 -4.53 -1.78
N HIS A 30 -6.54 -4.42 -2.43
CA HIS A 30 -6.64 -3.91 -3.79
C HIS A 30 -6.99 -2.43 -3.76
N VAL A 31 -6.25 -1.63 -4.52
CA VAL A 31 -6.44 -0.17 -4.58
C VAL A 31 -6.41 0.29 -6.04
N SER A 32 -7.24 1.28 -6.38
CA SER A 32 -7.21 1.89 -7.70
C SER A 32 -5.88 2.62 -7.91
N ARG A 33 -5.39 2.72 -9.15
CA ARG A 33 -4.15 3.50 -9.43
C ARG A 33 -4.30 4.98 -9.05
N THR A 34 -5.51 5.53 -9.11
CA THR A 34 -5.81 6.91 -8.69
C THR A 34 -5.63 7.08 -7.19
N ASP A 35 -6.21 6.21 -6.38
CA ASP A 35 -6.09 6.29 -4.92
C ASP A 35 -4.69 5.92 -4.45
N PHE A 36 -4.05 4.97 -5.13
CA PHE A 36 -2.63 4.71 -4.93
C PHE A 36 -1.78 5.95 -5.16
N THR A 37 -2.06 6.72 -6.23
CA THR A 37 -1.33 7.96 -6.52
C THR A 37 -1.52 8.99 -5.40
N ARG A 38 -2.75 9.15 -4.90
CA ARG A 38 -3.06 10.05 -3.77
C ARG A 38 -2.35 9.59 -2.49
N TRP A 39 -2.46 8.31 -2.17
CA TRP A 39 -1.85 7.71 -1.00
C TRP A 39 -0.32 7.83 -1.05
N LEU A 40 0.32 7.41 -2.15
CA LEU A 40 1.77 7.50 -2.34
C LEU A 40 2.27 8.94 -2.21
N THR A 41 1.51 9.92 -2.71
CA THR A 41 1.83 11.35 -2.53
C THR A 41 1.80 11.74 -1.06
N ALA A 42 0.75 11.37 -0.32
CA ALA A 42 0.66 11.62 1.12
C ALA A 42 1.79 10.93 1.90
N VAL A 43 2.21 9.73 1.51
CA VAL A 43 3.36 9.02 2.10
C VAL A 43 4.66 9.79 1.86
N LYS A 44 4.93 10.20 0.61
CA LYS A 44 6.15 10.95 0.24
C LYS A 44 6.23 12.26 1.01
N GLU A 45 5.11 12.97 1.16
CA GLU A 45 4.99 14.23 1.90
C GLU A 45 4.97 14.06 3.43
N GLY A 46 4.92 12.82 3.94
CA GLY A 46 4.82 12.56 5.38
C GLY A 46 3.47 12.92 6.00
N LYS A 47 2.42 13.05 5.20
CA LYS A 47 1.04 13.35 5.62
C LYS A 47 0.22 12.10 5.95
N PHE A 48 0.71 10.92 5.60
CA PHE A 48 0.07 9.65 5.94
C PHE A 48 0.69 9.06 7.21
N ALA A 49 -0.16 8.76 8.21
CA ALA A 49 0.24 8.12 9.46
C ALA A 49 -0.48 6.76 9.59
N PRO A 50 0.27 5.65 9.72
CA PRO A 50 -0.30 4.34 10.04
C PRO A 50 -0.96 4.29 11.42
N ASP A 51 -2.00 3.48 11.55
CA ASP A 51 -2.58 3.15 12.85
C ASP A 51 -1.70 2.14 13.58
N ARG A 52 -1.48 2.35 14.87
CA ARG A 52 -0.70 1.40 15.71
C ARG A 52 -1.63 0.34 16.30
N TYR A 53 -1.22 -0.92 16.18
CA TYR A 53 -1.90 -2.04 16.82
C TYR A 53 -0.86 -2.99 17.43
N LYS A 54 -0.68 -2.89 18.76
CA LYS A 54 0.44 -3.55 19.47
C LYS A 54 1.77 -3.12 18.81
N ASP A 55 2.62 -4.08 18.46
CA ASP A 55 3.92 -3.86 17.82
C ASP A 55 3.84 -3.74 16.29
N LEU A 56 2.63 -3.72 15.73
CA LEU A 56 2.37 -3.70 14.30
C LEU A 56 1.69 -2.38 13.89
N LEU A 57 1.76 -2.13 12.59
CA LEU A 57 1.12 -1.01 11.92
C LEU A 57 -0.01 -1.51 11.03
N ARG A 58 -1.10 -0.76 10.97
CA ARG A 58 -2.23 -0.97 10.06
C ARG A 58 -2.27 0.19 9.06
N LEU A 59 -2.19 -0.14 7.78
CA LEU A 59 -2.28 0.82 6.70
C LEU A 59 -3.67 0.77 6.07
N HIS A 60 -4.42 1.84 6.25
CA HIS A 60 -5.72 2.03 5.62
C HIS A 60 -5.51 2.69 4.26
N ILE A 61 -5.61 1.91 3.19
CA ILE A 61 -5.34 2.34 1.82
C ILE A 61 -6.55 2.05 0.93
N GLY A 62 -7.07 3.09 0.28
CA GLY A 62 -7.97 2.97 -0.85
C GLY A 62 -9.44 2.71 -0.51
N ASP A 63 -10.27 2.85 -1.54
CA ASP A 63 -11.71 2.61 -1.47
C ASP A 63 -12.02 1.15 -1.19
N LEU A 64 -12.97 0.93 -0.28
CA LEU A 64 -13.58 -0.36 0.04
C LEU A 64 -14.11 -1.04 -1.24
N ILE A 65 -13.26 -1.80 -1.94
CA ILE A 65 -13.78 -2.98 -2.63
C ILE A 65 -14.12 -3.96 -1.51
N ALA A 66 -15.38 -4.41 -1.48
CA ALA A 66 -15.83 -5.47 -0.59
C ALA A 66 -14.90 -6.69 -0.74
N GLY A 67 -14.06 -6.89 0.27
CA GLY A 67 -13.11 -7.97 0.44
C GLY A 67 -12.87 -8.19 1.94
N PRO A 68 -12.22 -9.29 2.35
CA PRO A 68 -12.16 -9.68 3.76
C PRO A 68 -11.33 -8.75 4.67
N ARG A 69 -10.49 -7.86 4.11
CA ARG A 69 -9.70 -6.88 4.88
C ARG A 69 -9.59 -5.54 4.16
N SER A 70 -9.74 -4.45 4.93
CA SER A 70 -9.62 -3.05 4.48
C SER A 70 -8.29 -2.39 4.86
N TYR A 71 -7.33 -3.18 5.36
CA TYR A 71 -6.02 -2.68 5.81
C TYR A 71 -4.92 -3.72 5.60
N ILE A 72 -3.69 -3.21 5.48
CA ILE A 72 -2.46 -4.01 5.44
C ILE A 72 -1.86 -4.03 6.83
N VAL A 73 -1.45 -5.20 7.31
CA VAL A 73 -0.65 -5.32 8.54
C VAL A 73 0.83 -5.35 8.15
N THR A 74 1.64 -4.50 8.78
CA THR A 74 3.08 -4.38 8.51
C THR A 74 3.85 -4.06 9.79
N THR A 75 5.18 -4.19 9.77
CA THR A 75 6.04 -3.73 10.88
C THR A 75 6.52 -2.30 10.66
N GLY A 76 7.03 -1.68 11.72
CA GLY A 76 7.69 -0.37 11.64
C GLY A 76 8.86 -0.35 10.66
N ASP A 77 9.64 -1.43 10.59
CA ASP A 77 10.81 -1.52 9.69
C ASP A 77 10.39 -1.62 8.22
N SER A 78 9.42 -2.50 7.91
CA SER A 78 8.88 -2.66 6.56
C SER A 78 8.24 -1.36 6.07
N TRP A 79 7.49 -0.67 6.94
CA TRP A 79 6.94 0.65 6.66
C TRP A 79 8.02 1.71 6.41
N SER A 80 9.02 1.80 7.28
CA SER A 80 10.10 2.79 7.15
C SER A 80 10.89 2.60 5.86
N ARG A 81 11.13 1.34 5.47
CA ARG A 81 11.73 0.99 4.19
C ARG A 81 10.86 1.41 3.01
N PHE A 82 9.57 1.10 3.05
CA PHE A 82 8.62 1.52 2.01
C PHE A 82 8.63 3.05 1.82
N VAL A 83 8.59 3.83 2.92
CA VAL A 83 8.64 5.30 2.86
C VAL A 83 9.94 5.78 2.19
N LEU A 84 11.07 5.17 2.52
CA LEU A 84 12.36 5.51 1.90
C LEU A 84 12.37 5.20 0.40
N GLU A 85 11.89 4.03 -0.01
CA GLU A 85 11.80 3.61 -1.41
C GLU A 85 10.81 4.48 -2.20
N ALA A 86 9.66 4.83 -1.61
CA ALA A 86 8.67 5.73 -2.17
C ALA A 86 9.25 7.14 -2.45
N ARG A 87 10.04 7.68 -1.52
CA ARG A 87 10.74 8.96 -1.70
C ARG A 87 11.80 8.91 -2.79
N ARG A 88 12.41 7.75 -3.02
CA ARG A 88 13.36 7.51 -4.12
C ARG A 88 12.68 7.26 -5.48
N GLY A 89 11.35 7.16 -5.50
CA GLY A 89 10.56 7.00 -6.72
C GLY A 89 10.34 5.55 -7.16
N ALA A 90 10.61 4.57 -6.29
CA ALA A 90 10.50 3.14 -6.62
C ALA A 90 9.10 2.73 -7.12
N TYR A 91 8.06 3.45 -6.72
CA TYR A 91 6.66 3.13 -7.05
C TYR A 91 6.00 4.14 -8.00
N ASP A 92 6.77 5.08 -8.57
CA ASP A 92 6.21 6.12 -9.44
C ASP A 92 5.64 5.53 -10.75
N GLU A 93 6.10 4.35 -11.20
CA GLU A 93 5.56 3.65 -12.38
C GLU A 93 4.09 3.22 -12.24
N PHE A 94 3.64 2.97 -11.02
CA PHE A 94 2.29 2.52 -10.73
C PHE A 94 1.29 3.68 -10.67
N ARG A 95 1.78 4.92 -10.63
CA ARG A 95 0.92 6.12 -10.61
C ARG A 95 0.12 6.22 -11.89
N THR A 96 -1.07 6.81 -11.80
CA THR A 96 -1.83 7.19 -13.00
C THR A 96 -1.13 8.39 -13.65
N ARG A 97 -0.89 8.35 -14.97
CA ARG A 97 -0.54 9.55 -15.72
C ARG A 97 -1.82 10.38 -15.81
N MET A 98 -1.89 11.46 -15.03
CA MET A 98 -2.93 12.48 -15.21
C MET A 98 -2.61 13.29 -16.45
#